data_AF-A0A098GE29-F1
#
_entry.id   AF-A0A098GE29-F1
#
_cell.length_a   1.000
_cell.length_b   1.000
_cell.length_c   1.000
_cell.angle_alpha   90.00
_cell.angle_beta   90.00
_cell.angle_gamma   90.00
#
_symmetry.space_group_name_H-M   'P 1'
#
loop_
_entity.id
_entity.type
_entity.pdbx_description
1 polymer ?
#
loop_
_entity_poly.entity_id
_entity_poly.type
_entity_poly.pdbx_seq_one_letter_code
_entity_poly.pdbx_strand_id
1 'polypeptide(L)'
;MITLEEQLQHLARLQALMDKSSETNRAILVADEAEKIEQQLSSFSRYPEIELRWLNFHLKNLEVDDSGKAAYEEREAKIEHEGYALFALRCEDCIKKFVDEHKQQIKEKAELNKLIKDQQQSIFSQCLTKATQNYLHRYKSNPGKPFSTQDILSQAMAIYQQKMYKEALIEFEVISFIQCYARFKGFPGQYISEQQEIEDILNMHEAFLGNGYVLTTKKQKIPYDLTQFRTRKFANFYDSLGELDELTPEIFKNKASEFIQANSSFKSNDTITSIMYFHFKGEFGLFTTHMAPVFAATNQFAELSLPAISTVPTTDKKIIRLRQIVEEYQRDLTNLEEEERTTYPDRKPEAIIKRRDALETIVAFANQHEKLSPLMISVIRNAVDEIERNEPTWFEKSRCEQILDICTLGFSLFLRWCFTSQQNSARERLHQVAKGEIPEDENPEDGSPDKKDAPGN
;
A
#
# COMPACT_ATOMS: atom_id res chain seq x y z
N MET A 1 -11.89 9.21 1.29
CA MET A 1 -11.27 7.92 0.93
C MET A 1 -10.02 8.25 0.13
N ILE A 2 -8.87 7.63 0.46
CA ILE A 2 -7.60 7.96 -0.20
C ILE A 2 -7.59 7.33 -1.60
N THR A 3 -7.21 8.10 -2.62
CA THR A 3 -7.15 7.63 -4.01
C THR A 3 -5.89 6.80 -4.26
N LEU A 4 -5.89 6.03 -5.36
CA LEU A 4 -4.70 5.29 -5.79
C LEU A 4 -3.52 6.23 -6.09
N GLU A 5 -3.80 7.37 -6.73
CA GLU A 5 -2.79 8.39 -7.03
C GLU A 5 -2.15 8.95 -5.76
N GLU A 6 -2.96 9.26 -4.74
CA GLU A 6 -2.49 9.72 -3.43
C GLU A 6 -1.63 8.65 -2.74
N GLN A 7 -2.00 7.36 -2.82
CA GLN A 7 -1.20 6.26 -2.27
C GLN A 7 0.14 6.09 -3.00
N LEU A 8 0.17 6.21 -4.33
CA LEU A 8 1.41 6.15 -5.11
C LEU A 8 2.32 7.36 -4.84
N GLN A 9 1.76 8.56 -4.71
CA GLN A 9 2.51 9.74 -4.29
C GLN A 9 3.10 9.58 -2.89
N HIS A 10 2.33 9.01 -1.96
CA HIS A 10 2.80 8.71 -0.62
C HIS A 10 3.96 7.72 -0.64
N LEU A 11 3.83 6.63 -1.42
CA LEU A 11 4.89 5.62 -1.56
C LEU A 11 6.16 6.19 -2.21
N ALA A 12 6.01 7.05 -3.23
CA ALA A 12 7.12 7.76 -3.84
C ALA A 12 7.82 8.64 -2.80
N ARG A 13 7.08 9.49 -2.10
CA ARG A 13 7.62 10.33 -1.02
C ARG A 13 8.38 9.49 0.02
N LEU A 14 7.80 8.36 0.44
CA LEU A 14 8.45 7.46 1.38
C LEU A 14 9.78 6.93 0.85
N GLN A 15 9.84 6.52 -0.41
CA GLN A 15 11.09 6.09 -1.06
C GLN A 15 12.15 7.18 -1.03
N ALA A 16 11.83 8.41 -1.44
CA ALA A 16 12.80 9.51 -1.43
C ALA A 16 13.34 9.81 -0.02
N LEU A 17 12.48 9.72 1.00
CA LEU A 17 12.91 9.91 2.39
C LEU A 17 13.80 8.75 2.86
N MET A 18 13.43 7.50 2.57
CA MET A 18 14.21 6.32 2.96
C MET A 18 15.59 6.28 2.28
N ASP A 19 15.65 6.55 0.98
CA ASP A 19 16.88 6.51 0.18
C ASP A 19 17.93 7.52 0.67
N LYS A 20 17.46 8.66 1.19
CA LYS A 20 18.30 9.74 1.72
C LYS A 20 18.52 9.70 3.23
N SER A 21 18.02 8.68 3.93
CA SER A 21 18.13 8.56 5.39
C SER A 21 19.16 7.51 5.81
N SER A 22 19.85 7.78 6.91
CA SER A 22 20.64 6.77 7.64
C SER A 22 19.75 5.70 8.28
N GLU A 23 20.34 4.57 8.67
CA GLU A 23 19.62 3.42 9.25
C GLU A 23 18.73 3.82 10.44
N THR A 24 19.25 4.66 11.35
CA THR A 24 18.51 5.18 12.50
C THR A 24 17.28 5.98 12.07
N ASN A 25 17.42 6.85 11.07
CA ASN A 25 16.32 7.68 10.58
C ASN A 25 15.28 6.86 9.80
N ARG A 26 15.72 5.83 9.08
CA ARG A 26 14.81 4.85 8.46
C ARG A 26 13.98 4.12 9.51
N ALA A 27 14.57 3.72 10.63
CA ALA A 27 13.82 3.07 11.71
C ALA A 27 12.73 3.98 12.30
N ILE A 28 13.00 5.27 12.44
CA ILE A 28 12.01 6.27 12.90
C ILE A 28 10.89 6.44 11.86
N LEU A 29 11.26 6.59 10.58
CA LEU A 29 10.29 6.67 9.47
C LEU A 29 9.36 5.47 9.43
N VAL A 30 9.90 4.25 9.56
CA VAL A 30 9.12 3.01 9.56
C VAL A 30 8.10 2.99 10.69
N ALA A 31 8.49 3.43 11.89
CA ALA A 31 7.59 3.44 13.05
C ALA A 31 6.43 4.43 12.87
N ASP A 32 6.73 5.65 12.41
CA ASP A 32 5.74 6.70 12.16
C ASP A 32 4.77 6.33 11.02
N GLU A 33 5.30 5.76 9.92
CA GLU A 33 4.47 5.35 8.78
C GLU A 33 3.61 4.11 9.08
N ALA A 34 4.10 3.18 9.91
CA ALA A 34 3.29 2.04 10.33
C ALA A 34 2.03 2.45 11.10
N GLU A 35 2.12 3.47 11.96
CA GLU A 35 0.99 4.01 12.72
C GLU A 35 -0.04 4.68 11.80
N LYS A 36 0.41 5.49 10.83
CA LYS A 36 -0.48 6.14 9.85
C LYS A 36 -1.21 5.11 8.99
N ILE A 37 -0.51 4.08 8.53
CA ILE A 37 -1.09 3.03 7.68
C ILE A 37 -2.18 2.25 8.43
N GLU A 38 -2.00 1.98 9.72
CA GLU A 38 -3.02 1.31 10.53
C GLU A 38 -4.33 2.12 10.59
N GLN A 39 -4.22 3.44 10.75
CA GLN A 39 -5.37 4.34 10.69
C GLN A 39 -6.03 4.35 9.31
N GLN A 40 -5.23 4.36 8.23
CA GLN A 40 -5.74 4.32 6.86
C GLN A 40 -6.51 3.02 6.56
N LEU A 41 -6.01 1.87 7.04
CA LEU A 41 -6.68 0.58 6.84
C LEU A 41 -8.09 0.54 7.41
N SER A 42 -8.33 1.25 8.52
CA SER A 42 -9.66 1.37 9.14
C SER A 42 -10.66 2.18 8.30
N SER A 43 -10.17 2.99 7.35
CA SER A 43 -11.00 3.87 6.52
C SER A 43 -11.55 3.19 5.26
N PHE A 44 -10.96 2.06 4.85
CA PHE A 44 -11.43 1.31 3.68
C PHE A 44 -12.73 0.57 4.00
N SER A 45 -13.48 0.23 2.94
CA SER A 45 -14.60 -0.70 3.10
C SER A 45 -14.13 -2.03 3.69
N ARG A 46 -15.00 -2.61 4.52
CA ARG A 46 -14.81 -3.93 5.09
C ARG A 46 -15.08 -5.05 4.07
N TYR A 47 -15.88 -4.77 3.04
CA TYR A 47 -16.33 -5.76 2.06
C TYR A 47 -16.23 -5.25 0.61
N PRO A 48 -15.08 -4.71 0.18
CA PRO A 48 -14.97 -4.07 -1.13
C PRO A 48 -15.16 -5.05 -2.30
N GLU A 49 -14.87 -6.33 -2.09
CA GLU A 49 -15.14 -7.39 -3.08
C GLU A 49 -16.64 -7.67 -3.21
N ILE A 50 -17.42 -7.57 -2.13
CA ILE A 50 -18.89 -7.70 -2.17
C ILE A 50 -19.52 -6.47 -2.84
N GLU A 51 -18.97 -5.27 -2.61
CA GLU A 51 -19.38 -4.05 -3.31
C GLU A 51 -19.18 -4.20 -4.82
N LEU A 52 -18.03 -4.72 -5.25
CA LEU A 52 -17.78 -5.00 -6.67
C LEU A 52 -18.75 -6.04 -7.23
N ARG A 53 -18.97 -7.15 -6.51
CA ARG A 53 -19.92 -8.20 -6.90
C ARG A 53 -21.33 -7.65 -7.12
N TRP A 54 -21.78 -6.77 -6.22
CA TRP A 54 -23.07 -6.11 -6.34
C TRP A 54 -23.17 -5.28 -7.63
N LEU A 55 -22.13 -4.50 -7.95
CA LEU A 55 -22.07 -3.74 -9.20
C LEU A 55 -22.09 -4.66 -10.43
N ASN A 56 -21.34 -5.76 -10.40
CA ASN A 56 -21.26 -6.72 -11.50
C ASN A 56 -22.60 -7.43 -11.76
N PHE A 57 -23.38 -7.76 -10.72
CA PHE A 57 -24.72 -8.31 -10.91
C PHE A 57 -25.69 -7.31 -11.55
N HIS A 58 -25.60 -6.02 -11.18
CA HIS A 58 -26.38 -4.98 -11.89
C HIS A 58 -25.94 -4.83 -13.33
N LEU A 59 -24.64 -4.93 -13.62
CA LEU A 59 -24.14 -4.85 -14.98
C LEU A 59 -24.66 -6.01 -15.82
N LYS A 60 -24.61 -7.23 -15.27
CA LYS A 60 -25.17 -8.42 -15.92
C LYS A 60 -26.66 -8.29 -16.16
N ASN A 61 -27.41 -7.74 -15.20
CA ASN A 61 -28.82 -7.47 -15.36
C ASN A 61 -29.13 -6.48 -16.50
N LEU A 62 -28.28 -5.47 -16.72
CA LEU A 62 -28.40 -4.54 -17.86
C LEU A 62 -27.94 -5.14 -19.20
N GLU A 63 -27.23 -6.28 -19.18
CA GLU A 63 -26.70 -6.95 -20.37
C GLU A 63 -27.60 -8.07 -20.89
N VAL A 64 -28.62 -8.47 -20.12
CA VAL A 64 -29.64 -9.42 -20.58
C VAL A 64 -30.36 -8.82 -21.78
N ASP A 65 -30.40 -9.57 -22.87
CA ASP A 65 -31.18 -9.22 -24.06
C ASP A 65 -32.60 -9.76 -23.89
N ASP A 66 -33.57 -8.84 -23.76
CA ASP A 66 -34.99 -9.15 -23.63
C ASP A 66 -35.76 -9.06 -24.95
N SER A 67 -35.07 -8.84 -26.07
CA SER A 67 -35.67 -8.68 -27.41
C SER A 67 -36.06 -10.00 -28.09
N GLY A 68 -36.07 -11.11 -27.34
CA GLY A 68 -36.42 -12.45 -27.80
C GLY A 68 -37.76 -12.49 -28.54
N LYS A 69 -37.84 -13.33 -29.58
CA LYS A 69 -39.06 -13.45 -30.41
C LYS A 69 -39.88 -14.68 -30.06
N ALA A 70 -39.26 -15.68 -29.47
CA ALA A 70 -39.93 -16.89 -29.02
C ALA A 70 -40.25 -16.82 -27.52
N ALA A 71 -41.39 -17.41 -27.12
CA ALA A 71 -41.84 -17.40 -25.74
C ALA A 71 -40.84 -18.04 -24.74
N TYR A 72 -39.98 -18.95 -25.19
CA TYR A 72 -38.93 -19.51 -24.32
C TYR A 72 -37.77 -18.53 -24.12
N GLU A 73 -37.40 -17.73 -25.13
CA GLU A 73 -36.33 -16.72 -25.06
C GLU A 73 -36.73 -15.58 -24.12
N GLU A 74 -37.98 -15.10 -24.23
CA GLU A 74 -38.55 -14.11 -23.31
C GLU A 74 -38.56 -14.63 -21.85
N ARG A 75 -38.85 -15.93 -21.68
CA ARG A 75 -38.86 -16.57 -20.36
C ARG A 75 -37.44 -16.73 -19.80
N GLU A 76 -36.48 -17.11 -20.64
CA GLU A 76 -35.06 -17.17 -20.27
C GLU A 76 -34.58 -15.81 -19.78
N ALA A 77 -34.75 -14.75 -20.58
CA ALA A 77 -34.36 -13.39 -20.22
C ALA A 77 -35.00 -12.91 -18.90
N LYS A 78 -36.30 -13.18 -18.71
CA LYS A 78 -36.99 -12.85 -17.46
C LYS A 78 -36.37 -13.53 -16.24
N ILE A 79 -36.05 -14.82 -16.35
CA ILE A 79 -35.46 -15.60 -15.25
C ILE A 79 -34.04 -15.13 -14.95
N GLU A 80 -33.26 -14.77 -15.98
CA GLU A 80 -31.95 -14.18 -15.81
C GLU A 80 -32.02 -12.85 -15.04
N HIS A 81 -32.93 -11.94 -15.45
CA HIS A 81 -33.17 -10.68 -14.74
C HIS A 81 -33.52 -10.90 -13.25
N GLU A 82 -34.48 -11.79 -12.97
CA GLU A 82 -34.87 -12.12 -11.60
C GLU A 82 -33.73 -12.75 -10.80
N GLY A 83 -32.93 -13.62 -11.43
CA GLY A 83 -31.76 -14.24 -10.84
C GLY A 83 -30.70 -13.20 -10.44
N TYR A 84 -30.26 -12.36 -11.37
CA TYR A 84 -29.25 -11.34 -11.07
C TYR A 84 -29.75 -10.34 -10.02
N ALA A 85 -31.02 -9.92 -10.08
CA ALA A 85 -31.63 -9.05 -9.08
C ALA A 85 -31.64 -9.68 -7.68
N LEU A 86 -31.98 -10.97 -7.56
CA LEU A 86 -31.96 -11.70 -6.29
C LEU A 86 -30.55 -11.74 -5.70
N PHE A 87 -29.53 -11.97 -6.51
CA PHE A 87 -28.15 -12.05 -6.05
C PHE A 87 -27.54 -10.68 -5.72
N ALA A 88 -27.93 -9.61 -6.43
CA ALA A 88 -27.63 -8.25 -6.03
C ALA A 88 -28.27 -7.91 -4.67
N LEU A 89 -29.54 -8.26 -4.46
CA LEU A 89 -30.23 -8.06 -3.18
C LEU A 89 -29.52 -8.76 -2.02
N ARG A 90 -29.03 -9.98 -2.24
CA ARG A 90 -28.28 -10.73 -1.21
C ARG A 90 -26.92 -10.10 -0.86
N CYS A 91 -26.32 -9.34 -1.78
CA CYS A 91 -25.11 -8.58 -1.46
C CYS A 91 -25.44 -7.40 -0.52
N GLU A 92 -26.60 -6.75 -0.70
CA GLU A 92 -27.00 -5.53 0.04
C GLU A 92 -26.93 -5.68 1.56
N ASP A 93 -27.22 -6.87 2.09
CA ASP A 93 -27.17 -7.16 3.53
C ASP A 93 -25.81 -6.84 4.17
N CYS A 94 -24.72 -6.97 3.43
CA CYS A 94 -23.35 -6.72 3.91
C CYS A 94 -22.85 -5.30 3.64
N ILE A 95 -23.47 -4.58 2.69
CA ILE A 95 -22.92 -3.34 2.11
C ILE A 95 -23.97 -2.23 2.00
N LYS A 96 -25.00 -2.25 2.86
CA LYS A 96 -26.16 -1.34 2.80
C LYS A 96 -25.82 0.14 2.58
N LYS A 97 -24.80 0.66 3.28
CA LYS A 97 -24.35 2.05 3.13
C LYS A 97 -23.88 2.34 1.70
N PHE A 98 -23.05 1.47 1.14
CA PHE A 98 -22.57 1.59 -0.24
C PHE A 98 -23.74 1.55 -1.23
N VAL A 99 -24.71 0.66 -1.01
CA VAL A 99 -25.89 0.52 -1.85
C VAL A 99 -26.74 1.80 -1.82
N ASP A 100 -27.00 2.36 -0.63
CA ASP A 100 -27.75 3.62 -0.48
C ASP A 100 -27.08 4.80 -1.20
N GLU A 101 -25.74 4.86 -1.22
CA GLU A 101 -24.95 5.91 -1.90
C GLU A 101 -24.95 5.80 -3.44
N HIS A 102 -25.18 4.60 -4.00
CA HIS A 102 -24.99 4.31 -5.43
C HIS A 102 -26.26 3.83 -6.17
N LYS A 103 -27.43 3.82 -5.51
CA LYS A 103 -28.72 3.33 -6.04
C LYS A 103 -29.18 3.99 -7.35
N GLN A 104 -28.75 5.21 -7.66
CA GLN A 104 -29.17 5.91 -8.88
C GLN A 104 -28.29 5.57 -10.08
N GLN A 105 -26.98 5.44 -9.84
CA GLN A 105 -25.94 5.24 -10.84
C GLN A 105 -25.99 3.84 -11.48
N ILE A 106 -26.54 2.85 -10.77
CA ILE A 106 -26.70 1.47 -11.29
C ILE A 106 -27.69 1.32 -12.45
N LYS A 107 -28.47 2.36 -12.78
CA LYS A 107 -29.46 2.30 -13.86
C LYS A 107 -28.86 2.58 -15.24
N GLU A 108 -27.67 3.14 -15.30
CA GLU A 108 -27.02 3.54 -16.54
C GLU A 108 -25.72 2.76 -16.73
N LYS A 109 -25.61 2.03 -17.85
CA LYS A 109 -24.44 1.16 -18.12
C LYS A 109 -23.11 1.91 -18.09
N ALA A 110 -23.07 3.16 -18.54
CA ALA A 110 -21.86 3.97 -18.56
C ALA A 110 -21.39 4.35 -17.15
N GLU A 111 -22.29 4.87 -16.31
CA GLU A 111 -22.00 5.22 -14.92
C GLU A 111 -21.65 3.97 -14.09
N LEU A 112 -22.34 2.86 -14.32
CA LEU A 112 -22.03 1.60 -13.67
C LEU A 112 -20.63 1.08 -13.99
N ASN A 113 -20.22 1.11 -15.26
CA ASN A 113 -18.86 0.73 -15.65
C ASN A 113 -17.79 1.63 -15.01
N LYS A 114 -18.09 2.93 -14.85
CA LYS A 114 -17.21 3.85 -14.14
C LYS A 114 -17.09 3.47 -12.66
N LEU A 115 -18.21 3.19 -11.99
CA LEU A 115 -18.20 2.73 -10.59
C LEU A 115 -17.45 1.42 -10.40
N ILE A 116 -17.59 0.47 -11.33
CA ILE A 116 -16.83 -0.79 -11.32
C ILE A 116 -15.32 -0.50 -11.37
N LYS A 117 -14.89 0.41 -12.24
CA LYS A 117 -13.48 0.80 -12.35
C LYS A 117 -12.99 1.51 -11.08
N ASP A 118 -13.77 2.43 -10.53
CA ASP A 118 -13.43 3.14 -9.30
C ASP A 118 -13.32 2.16 -8.12
N GLN A 119 -14.19 1.14 -8.07
CA GLN A 119 -14.15 0.09 -7.07
C GLN A 119 -12.95 -0.85 -7.23
N GLN A 120 -12.55 -1.18 -8.46
CA GLN A 120 -11.31 -1.93 -8.71
C GLN A 120 -10.07 -1.15 -8.21
N GLN A 121 -10.03 0.17 -8.46
CA GLN A 121 -8.97 1.03 -7.94
C GLN A 121 -8.98 1.09 -6.41
N SER A 122 -10.16 1.17 -5.78
CA SER A 122 -10.34 1.08 -4.33
C SER A 122 -9.75 -0.19 -3.74
N ILE A 123 -10.08 -1.35 -4.31
CA ILE A 123 -9.56 -2.65 -3.90
C ILE A 123 -8.04 -2.68 -4.03
N PHE A 124 -7.50 -2.19 -5.15
CA PHE A 124 -6.05 -2.15 -5.36
C PHE A 124 -5.35 -1.22 -4.36
N SER A 125 -5.92 -0.03 -4.07
CA SER A 125 -5.42 0.87 -3.02
C SER A 125 -5.35 0.18 -1.65
N GLN A 126 -6.39 -0.57 -1.28
CA GLN A 126 -6.38 -1.34 -0.03
C GLN A 126 -5.29 -2.41 -0.03
N CYS A 127 -5.05 -3.08 -1.17
CA CYS A 127 -3.97 -4.05 -1.33
C CYS A 127 -2.60 -3.38 -1.20
N LEU A 128 -2.41 -2.19 -1.78
CA LEU A 128 -1.18 -1.40 -1.71
C LEU A 128 -0.87 -0.94 -0.28
N THR A 129 -1.88 -0.45 0.45
CA THR A 129 -1.74 -0.09 1.86
C THR A 129 -1.34 -1.31 2.71
N LYS A 130 -1.98 -2.47 2.49
CA LYS A 130 -1.66 -3.71 3.21
C LYS A 130 -0.26 -4.25 2.86
N ALA A 131 0.15 -4.18 1.59
CA ALA A 131 1.49 -4.57 1.16
C ALA A 131 2.55 -3.67 1.80
N THR A 132 2.32 -2.35 1.82
CA THR A 132 3.20 -1.38 2.49
C THR A 132 3.32 -1.70 3.98
N GLN A 133 2.21 -1.98 4.67
CA GLN A 133 2.22 -2.37 6.08
C GLN A 133 3.10 -3.61 6.33
N ASN A 134 2.88 -4.67 5.56
CA ASN A 134 3.62 -5.92 5.68
C ASN A 134 5.11 -5.72 5.39
N TYR A 135 5.44 -4.91 4.38
CA TYR A 135 6.80 -4.57 4.04
C TYR A 135 7.49 -3.83 5.19
N LEU A 136 6.88 -2.75 5.70
CA LEU A 136 7.41 -1.97 6.82
C LEU A 136 7.60 -2.80 8.09
N HIS A 137 6.65 -3.70 8.38
CA HIS A 137 6.77 -4.61 9.53
C HIS A 137 8.02 -5.50 9.43
N ARG A 138 8.29 -6.06 8.25
CA ARG A 138 9.50 -6.87 8.00
C ARG A 138 10.77 -6.02 8.00
N TYR A 139 10.70 -4.85 7.36
CA TYR A 139 11.80 -3.91 7.22
C TYR A 139 12.28 -3.35 8.56
N LYS A 140 11.39 -3.21 9.56
CA LYS A 140 11.72 -2.80 10.93
C LYS A 140 12.85 -3.64 11.56
N SER A 141 12.98 -4.90 11.18
CA SER A 141 14.02 -5.81 11.71
C SER A 141 15.38 -5.64 11.01
N ASN A 142 15.43 -4.96 9.86
CA ASN A 142 16.67 -4.75 9.11
C ASN A 142 16.61 -3.45 8.27
N PRO A 143 16.65 -2.28 8.91
CA PRO A 143 16.60 -0.97 8.24
C PRO A 143 17.86 -0.63 7.43
N GLY A 144 18.93 -1.42 7.56
CA GLY A 144 20.15 -1.28 6.76
C GLY A 144 19.98 -1.67 5.29
N LYS A 145 18.95 -2.46 4.94
CA LYS A 145 18.67 -2.84 3.55
C LYS A 145 18.11 -1.66 2.73
N PRO A 146 18.37 -1.59 1.41
CA PRO A 146 17.68 -0.62 0.55
C PRO A 146 16.16 -0.77 0.61
N PHE A 147 15.44 0.36 0.60
CA PHE A 147 13.98 0.36 0.55
C PHE A 147 13.52 0.05 -0.87
N SER A 148 12.66 -0.95 -1.05
CA SER A 148 12.18 -1.40 -2.36
C SER A 148 10.68 -1.16 -2.49
N THR A 149 10.31 -0.12 -3.23
CA THR A 149 8.91 0.12 -3.61
C THR A 149 8.42 -0.89 -4.65
N GLN A 150 9.32 -1.45 -5.44
CA GLN A 150 8.99 -2.53 -6.36
C GLN A 150 8.48 -3.76 -5.62
N ASP A 151 9.10 -4.14 -4.50
CA ASP A 151 8.64 -5.28 -3.68
C ASP A 151 7.22 -5.04 -3.15
N ILE A 152 6.93 -3.80 -2.74
CA ILE A 152 5.61 -3.38 -2.27
C ILE A 152 4.57 -3.48 -3.40
N LEU A 153 4.88 -2.93 -4.58
CA LEU A 153 3.99 -2.96 -5.74
C LEU A 153 3.74 -4.41 -6.22
N SER A 154 4.79 -5.23 -6.31
CA SER A 154 4.67 -6.65 -6.66
C SER A 154 3.83 -7.43 -5.64
N GLN A 155 4.01 -7.17 -4.33
CA GLN A 155 3.19 -7.81 -3.31
C GLN A 155 1.73 -7.32 -3.36
N ALA A 156 1.49 -6.02 -3.59
CA ALA A 156 0.14 -5.48 -3.75
C ALA A 156 -0.58 -6.11 -4.95
N MET A 157 0.14 -6.25 -6.07
CA MET A 157 -0.36 -6.91 -7.27
C MET A 157 -0.73 -8.37 -7.01
N ALA A 158 0.14 -9.15 -6.37
CA ALA A 158 -0.13 -10.55 -6.06
C ALA A 158 -1.38 -10.70 -5.17
N ILE A 159 -1.54 -9.84 -4.15
CA ILE A 159 -2.73 -9.83 -3.29
C ILE A 159 -3.98 -9.48 -4.09
N TYR A 160 -3.91 -8.45 -4.95
CA TYR A 160 -5.02 -8.02 -5.78
C TYR A 160 -5.46 -9.13 -6.75
N GLN A 161 -4.52 -9.71 -7.49
CA GLN A 161 -4.77 -10.83 -8.39
C GLN A 161 -5.48 -11.98 -7.68
N GLN A 162 -4.92 -12.45 -6.56
CA GLN A 162 -5.51 -13.56 -5.80
C GLN A 162 -6.96 -13.29 -5.37
N LYS A 163 -7.23 -12.07 -4.88
CA LYS A 163 -8.58 -11.64 -4.47
C LYS A 163 -9.54 -11.57 -5.64
N MET A 164 -9.14 -10.89 -6.71
CA MET A 164 -10.01 -10.61 -7.86
C MET A 164 -10.29 -11.84 -8.70
N TYR A 165 -9.32 -12.76 -8.83
CA TYR A 165 -9.55 -14.04 -9.49
C TYR A 165 -10.56 -14.89 -8.73
N LYS A 166 -10.46 -14.92 -7.39
CA LYS A 166 -11.44 -15.61 -6.57
C LYS A 166 -12.84 -15.01 -6.76
N GLU A 167 -12.92 -13.68 -6.68
CA GLU A 167 -14.17 -12.95 -6.79
C GLU A 167 -14.85 -13.20 -8.14
N ALA A 168 -14.12 -13.02 -9.24
CA ALA A 168 -14.63 -13.29 -10.58
C ALA A 168 -15.04 -14.75 -10.78
N LEU A 169 -14.34 -15.72 -10.19
CA LEU A 169 -14.76 -17.13 -10.30
C LEU A 169 -16.02 -17.46 -9.50
N ILE A 170 -16.22 -16.82 -8.34
CA ILE A 170 -17.46 -16.94 -7.56
C ILE A 170 -18.63 -16.34 -8.35
N GLU A 171 -18.44 -15.14 -8.92
CA GLU A 171 -19.43 -14.49 -9.79
C GLU A 171 -19.77 -15.37 -10.99
N PHE A 172 -18.74 -15.87 -11.68
CA PHE A 172 -18.91 -16.75 -12.83
C PHE A 172 -19.72 -18.00 -12.49
N GLU A 173 -19.39 -18.69 -11.40
CA GLU A 173 -20.13 -19.87 -10.96
C GLU A 173 -21.62 -19.57 -10.76
N VAL A 174 -21.93 -18.45 -10.09
CA VAL A 174 -23.33 -18.04 -9.86
C VAL A 174 -24.04 -17.69 -11.16
N ILE A 175 -23.42 -16.87 -12.01
CA ILE A 175 -23.97 -16.45 -13.30
C ILE A 175 -24.26 -17.67 -14.18
N SER A 176 -23.31 -18.61 -14.24
CA SER A 176 -23.48 -19.84 -15.01
C SER A 176 -24.67 -20.67 -14.56
N PHE A 177 -24.87 -20.81 -13.25
CA PHE A 177 -26.04 -21.53 -12.74
C PHE A 177 -27.36 -20.79 -13.00
N ILE A 178 -27.39 -19.46 -12.92
CA ILE A 178 -28.58 -18.66 -13.27
C ILE A 178 -28.94 -18.87 -14.74
N GLN A 179 -27.97 -18.73 -15.65
CA GLN A 179 -28.18 -18.90 -17.09
C GLN A 179 -28.62 -20.33 -17.44
N CYS A 180 -27.97 -21.33 -16.83
CA CYS A 180 -28.35 -22.73 -17.04
C CYS A 180 -29.78 -23.02 -16.55
N TYR A 181 -30.15 -22.49 -15.39
CA TYR A 181 -31.50 -22.60 -14.85
C TYR A 181 -32.55 -21.91 -15.73
N ALA A 182 -32.25 -20.71 -16.23
CA ALA A 182 -33.09 -19.99 -17.18
C ALA A 182 -33.37 -20.84 -18.43
N ARG A 183 -32.31 -21.37 -19.06
CA ARG A 183 -32.40 -22.28 -20.20
C ARG A 183 -33.31 -23.47 -19.90
N PHE A 184 -33.10 -24.16 -18.78
CA PHE A 184 -33.93 -25.32 -18.44
C PHE A 184 -35.42 -24.96 -18.22
N LYS A 185 -35.72 -23.80 -17.64
CA LYS A 185 -37.11 -23.33 -17.48
C LYS A 185 -37.76 -22.91 -18.81
N GLY A 186 -36.96 -22.60 -19.84
CA GLY A 186 -37.40 -22.48 -21.23
C GLY A 186 -37.95 -23.77 -21.84
N PHE A 187 -37.63 -24.94 -21.27
CA PHE A 187 -38.06 -26.27 -21.75
C PHE A 187 -38.92 -27.02 -20.70
N PRO A 188 -40.25 -26.78 -20.65
CA PRO A 188 -41.13 -27.38 -19.65
C PRO A 188 -41.10 -28.92 -19.68
N GLY A 189 -40.96 -29.54 -18.50
CA GLY A 189 -40.99 -30.99 -18.32
C GLY A 189 -39.68 -31.72 -18.65
N GLN A 190 -38.64 -31.00 -19.10
CA GLN A 190 -37.29 -31.51 -19.26
C GLN A 190 -36.39 -30.99 -18.14
N TYR A 191 -35.36 -31.76 -17.75
CA TYR A 191 -34.33 -31.35 -16.79
C TYR A 191 -34.84 -31.00 -15.37
N ILE A 192 -35.93 -31.63 -14.91
CA ILE A 192 -36.54 -31.33 -13.60
C ILE A 192 -35.54 -31.54 -12.45
N SER A 193 -34.77 -32.63 -12.50
CA SER A 193 -33.73 -32.94 -11.51
C SER A 193 -32.62 -31.88 -11.49
N GLU A 194 -32.15 -31.46 -12.66
CA GLU A 194 -31.11 -30.45 -12.80
C GLU A 194 -31.59 -29.06 -12.35
N GLN A 195 -32.85 -28.71 -12.65
CA GLN A 195 -33.47 -27.47 -12.16
C GLN A 195 -33.51 -27.44 -10.64
N GLN A 196 -33.99 -28.53 -10.02
CA GLN A 196 -34.06 -28.65 -8.56
C GLN A 196 -32.67 -28.56 -7.91
N GLU A 197 -31.68 -29.23 -8.50
CA GLU A 197 -30.29 -29.19 -8.02
C GLU A 197 -29.72 -27.76 -8.09
N ILE A 198 -29.95 -27.02 -9.18
CA ILE A 198 -29.51 -25.62 -9.27
C ILE A 198 -30.25 -24.74 -8.26
N GLU A 199 -31.56 -24.94 -8.08
CA GLU A 199 -32.35 -24.25 -7.05
C GLU A 199 -31.80 -24.52 -5.63
N ASP A 200 -31.34 -25.74 -5.35
CA ASP A 200 -30.72 -26.10 -4.07
C ASP A 200 -29.32 -25.49 -3.93
N ILE A 201 -28.47 -25.61 -4.96
CA ILE A 201 -27.12 -25.04 -5.02
C ILE A 201 -27.14 -23.52 -4.88
N LEU A 202 -28.08 -22.83 -5.52
CA LEU A 202 -28.22 -21.37 -5.45
C LEU A 202 -29.15 -20.91 -4.32
N ASN A 203 -29.74 -21.85 -3.57
CA ASN A 203 -30.71 -21.59 -2.50
C ASN A 203 -31.85 -20.65 -2.96
N MET A 204 -32.41 -20.91 -4.13
CA MET A 204 -33.50 -20.12 -4.72
C MET A 204 -34.68 -21.03 -5.07
N HIS A 205 -35.86 -20.45 -5.20
CA HIS A 205 -37.06 -21.12 -5.72
C HIS A 205 -38.01 -20.09 -6.30
N GLU A 206 -38.91 -20.52 -7.18
CA GLU A 206 -40.04 -19.71 -7.61
C GLU A 206 -41.11 -19.70 -6.50
N ALA A 207 -41.45 -18.51 -6.01
CA ALA A 207 -42.56 -18.31 -5.08
C ALA A 207 -43.63 -17.45 -5.72
N PHE A 208 -44.90 -17.79 -5.47
CA PHE A 208 -46.02 -16.96 -5.89
C PHE A 208 -46.21 -15.81 -4.89
N LEU A 209 -45.92 -14.57 -5.32
CA LEU A 209 -46.05 -13.36 -4.51
C LEU A 209 -46.95 -12.35 -5.22
N GLY A 210 -48.09 -12.01 -4.59
CA GLY A 210 -49.06 -11.04 -5.11
C GLY A 210 -49.69 -11.50 -6.43
N ASN A 211 -49.13 -11.06 -7.54
CA ASN A 211 -49.69 -11.22 -8.89
C ASN A 211 -48.81 -12.07 -9.84
N GLY A 212 -47.80 -12.79 -9.34
CA GLY A 212 -46.94 -13.61 -10.19
C GLY A 212 -45.95 -14.50 -9.45
N TYR A 213 -45.31 -15.39 -10.21
CA TYR A 213 -44.13 -16.14 -9.76
C TYR A 213 -42.90 -15.25 -9.86
N VAL A 214 -42.11 -15.23 -8.79
CA VAL A 214 -40.82 -14.55 -8.73
C VAL A 214 -39.78 -15.45 -8.06
N LEU A 215 -38.53 -15.36 -8.51
CA LEU A 215 -37.42 -16.02 -7.81
C LEU A 215 -37.16 -15.38 -6.44
N THR A 216 -37.09 -16.22 -5.42
CA THR A 216 -36.77 -15.80 -4.06
C THR A 216 -35.94 -16.84 -3.31
N THR A 217 -35.33 -16.43 -2.20
CA THR A 217 -34.48 -17.29 -1.37
C THR A 217 -35.33 -18.32 -0.63
N LYS A 218 -34.91 -19.59 -0.59
CA LYS A 218 -35.60 -20.59 0.24
C LYS A 218 -35.45 -20.19 1.72
N LYS A 219 -36.50 -20.36 2.53
CA LYS A 219 -36.47 -19.99 3.95
C LYS A 219 -35.39 -20.80 4.67
N GLN A 220 -34.38 -20.13 5.23
CA GLN A 220 -33.33 -20.77 6.03
C GLN A 220 -33.09 -20.03 7.34
N LYS A 221 -32.55 -20.76 8.33
CA LYS A 221 -32.16 -20.20 9.64
C LYS A 221 -30.83 -19.44 9.60
N ILE A 222 -30.02 -19.65 8.57
CA ILE A 222 -28.67 -19.08 8.43
C ILE A 222 -28.63 -18.25 7.13
N PRO A 223 -28.04 -17.04 7.14
CA PRO A 223 -27.84 -16.23 5.95
C PRO A 223 -27.03 -16.99 4.89
N TYR A 224 -27.40 -16.81 3.62
CA TYR A 224 -26.74 -17.48 2.52
C TYR A 224 -25.40 -16.81 2.19
N ASP A 225 -24.29 -17.52 2.40
CA ASP A 225 -22.95 -16.93 2.31
C ASP A 225 -22.48 -16.80 0.85
N LEU A 226 -22.54 -15.60 0.27
CA LEU A 226 -22.04 -15.29 -1.08
C LEU A 226 -20.52 -15.26 -1.24
N THR A 227 -19.76 -15.45 -0.17
CA THR A 227 -18.29 -15.34 -0.20
C THR A 227 -17.59 -16.66 -0.53
N GLN A 228 -18.34 -17.73 -0.78
CA GLN A 228 -17.83 -19.08 -1.01
C GLN A 228 -18.33 -19.66 -2.33
N PHE A 229 -17.53 -20.54 -2.93
CA PHE A 229 -17.94 -21.36 -4.05
C PHE A 229 -19.12 -22.26 -3.66
N ARG A 230 -20.06 -22.41 -4.60
CA ARG A 230 -21.29 -23.20 -4.44
C ARG A 230 -21.05 -24.67 -4.70
N THR A 231 -20.06 -24.98 -5.52
CA THR A 231 -19.69 -26.35 -5.82
C THR A 231 -18.23 -26.62 -5.50
N ARG A 232 -17.97 -27.86 -5.10
CA ARG A 232 -16.62 -28.37 -4.88
C ARG A 232 -15.76 -28.31 -6.14
N LYS A 233 -16.37 -28.43 -7.33
CA LYS A 233 -15.67 -28.39 -8.62
C LYS A 233 -15.00 -27.02 -8.83
N PHE A 234 -15.72 -25.92 -8.63
CA PHE A 234 -15.15 -24.57 -8.73
C PHE A 234 -14.15 -24.27 -7.61
N ALA A 235 -14.40 -24.74 -6.38
CA ALA A 235 -13.42 -24.62 -5.30
C ALA A 235 -12.08 -25.30 -5.66
N ASN A 236 -12.13 -26.57 -6.10
CA ASN A 236 -10.94 -27.29 -6.54
C ASN A 236 -10.25 -26.61 -7.74
N PHE A 237 -11.02 -26.04 -8.66
CA PHE A 237 -10.47 -25.29 -9.78
C PHE A 237 -9.67 -24.07 -9.29
N TYR A 238 -10.26 -23.26 -8.40
CA TYR A 238 -9.57 -22.12 -7.80
C TYR A 238 -8.31 -22.54 -7.03
N ASP A 239 -8.39 -23.60 -6.22
CA ASP A 239 -7.24 -24.11 -5.47
C ASP A 239 -6.09 -24.52 -6.42
N SER A 240 -6.41 -25.14 -7.57
CA SER A 240 -5.41 -25.50 -8.59
C SER A 240 -4.74 -24.29 -9.25
N LEU A 241 -5.39 -23.12 -9.25
CA LEU A 241 -4.76 -21.87 -9.72
C LEU A 241 -3.81 -21.29 -8.67
N GLY A 242 -4.08 -21.54 -7.39
CA GLY A 242 -3.25 -21.07 -6.28
C GLY A 242 -1.91 -21.80 -6.13
N GLU A 243 -1.74 -22.94 -6.80
CA GLU A 243 -0.47 -23.69 -6.86
C GLU A 243 0.50 -23.17 -7.94
N LEU A 244 0.09 -22.16 -8.71
CA LEU A 244 0.88 -21.61 -9.81
C LEU A 244 1.74 -20.43 -9.33
N ASP A 245 2.99 -20.38 -9.82
CA ASP A 245 3.89 -19.24 -9.58
C ASP A 245 3.40 -17.96 -10.28
N GLU A 246 2.71 -18.10 -11.42
CA GLU A 246 2.13 -16.99 -12.19
C GLU A 246 0.83 -17.43 -12.89
N LEU A 247 -0.20 -16.56 -12.87
CA LEU A 247 -1.45 -16.77 -13.58
C LEU A 247 -1.61 -15.79 -14.75
N THR A 248 -1.15 -16.20 -15.93
CA THR A 248 -1.37 -15.48 -17.19
C THR A 248 -2.71 -15.84 -17.83
N PRO A 249 -3.23 -15.02 -18.77
CA PRO A 249 -4.44 -15.36 -19.54
C PRO A 249 -4.35 -16.72 -20.24
N GLU A 250 -3.20 -17.08 -20.82
CA GLU A 250 -2.96 -18.35 -21.49
C GLU A 250 -2.98 -19.53 -20.52
N ILE A 251 -2.35 -19.39 -19.35
CA ILE A 251 -2.35 -20.44 -18.33
C ILE A 251 -3.77 -20.65 -17.81
N PHE A 252 -4.48 -19.57 -17.51
CA PHE A 252 -5.88 -19.64 -17.11
C PHE A 252 -6.74 -20.31 -18.19
N LYS A 253 -6.53 -19.96 -19.47
CA LYS A 253 -7.23 -20.57 -20.61
C LYS A 253 -7.05 -22.09 -20.64
N ASN A 254 -5.82 -22.57 -20.47
CA ASN A 254 -5.51 -23.99 -20.47
C ASN A 254 -6.15 -24.69 -19.27
N LYS A 255 -6.04 -24.12 -18.07
CA LYS A 255 -6.67 -24.65 -16.85
C LYS A 255 -8.18 -24.70 -16.93
N ALA A 256 -8.83 -23.66 -17.47
CA ALA A 256 -10.26 -23.65 -17.71
C ALA A 256 -10.66 -24.75 -18.71
N SER A 257 -9.82 -25.02 -19.72
CA SER A 257 -10.08 -26.08 -20.71
C SER A 257 -10.05 -27.46 -20.06
N GLU A 258 -9.03 -27.71 -19.25
CA GLU A 258 -8.88 -28.93 -18.45
C GLU A 258 -10.08 -29.12 -17.51
N PHE A 259 -10.49 -28.05 -16.81
CA PHE A 259 -11.65 -28.04 -15.93
C PHE A 259 -12.94 -28.43 -16.67
N ILE A 260 -13.23 -27.78 -17.81
CA ILE A 260 -14.42 -28.09 -18.60
C ILE A 260 -14.35 -29.53 -19.11
N GLN A 261 -13.22 -29.97 -19.64
CA GLN A 261 -13.06 -31.34 -20.14
C GLN A 261 -13.31 -32.38 -19.05
N ALA A 262 -12.75 -32.17 -17.85
CA ALA A 262 -12.95 -33.06 -16.71
C ALA A 262 -14.41 -33.12 -16.24
N ASN A 263 -15.20 -32.04 -16.47
CA ASN A 263 -16.56 -31.90 -15.97
C ASN A 263 -17.65 -31.91 -17.07
N SER A 264 -17.30 -32.27 -18.31
CA SER A 264 -18.23 -32.28 -19.47
C SER A 264 -18.47 -33.69 -20.04
N SER A 265 -18.26 -34.75 -19.25
CA SER A 265 -18.63 -36.10 -19.66
C SER A 265 -20.12 -36.35 -19.35
N PHE A 266 -20.98 -36.28 -20.37
CA PHE A 266 -22.41 -36.61 -20.26
C PHE A 266 -22.69 -38.04 -19.76
N LYS A 267 -21.69 -38.92 -19.77
CA LYS A 267 -21.80 -40.30 -19.25
C LYS A 267 -21.66 -40.40 -17.73
N SER A 268 -21.44 -39.28 -17.04
CA SER A 268 -21.41 -39.22 -15.58
C SER A 268 -22.84 -39.31 -15.02
N ASN A 269 -23.06 -40.16 -14.01
CA ASN A 269 -24.34 -40.26 -13.29
C ASN A 269 -24.56 -39.13 -12.25
N ASP A 270 -23.63 -38.16 -12.17
CA ASP A 270 -23.72 -37.00 -11.26
C ASP A 270 -24.48 -35.84 -11.92
N THR A 271 -25.56 -35.36 -11.28
CA THR A 271 -26.41 -34.24 -11.74
C THR A 271 -25.59 -32.95 -11.92
N ILE A 272 -24.59 -32.68 -11.08
CA ILE A 272 -23.72 -31.50 -11.28
C ILE A 272 -22.90 -31.63 -12.56
N THR A 273 -22.36 -32.82 -12.87
CA THR A 273 -21.66 -33.03 -14.16
C THR A 273 -22.62 -32.90 -15.35
N SER A 274 -23.87 -33.32 -15.21
CA SER A 274 -24.94 -33.10 -16.21
C SER A 274 -25.16 -31.59 -16.45
N ILE A 275 -25.30 -30.79 -15.39
CA ILE A 275 -25.44 -29.33 -15.46
C ILE A 275 -24.23 -28.68 -16.13
N MET A 276 -23.01 -29.02 -15.68
CA MET A 276 -21.76 -28.50 -16.27
C MET A 276 -21.64 -28.86 -17.75
N TYR A 277 -22.05 -30.07 -18.13
CA TYR A 277 -22.06 -30.49 -19.54
C TYR A 277 -23.04 -29.66 -20.37
N PHE A 278 -24.30 -29.55 -19.96
CA PHE A 278 -25.32 -28.84 -20.73
C PHE A 278 -25.01 -27.35 -20.87
N HIS A 279 -24.38 -26.76 -19.86
CA HIS A 279 -24.04 -25.34 -19.89
C HIS A 279 -22.73 -25.05 -20.64
N PHE A 280 -21.66 -25.83 -20.42
CA PHE A 280 -20.34 -25.51 -20.96
C PHE A 280 -19.96 -26.21 -22.27
N LYS A 281 -20.79 -27.11 -22.81
CA LYS A 281 -20.49 -27.82 -24.07
C LYS A 281 -20.41 -26.84 -25.25
N GLY A 282 -19.19 -26.42 -25.57
CA GLY A 282 -18.87 -25.52 -26.67
C GLY A 282 -18.61 -24.06 -26.25
N GLU A 283 -18.80 -23.71 -24.99
CA GLU A 283 -18.76 -22.31 -24.50
C GLU A 283 -17.45 -21.98 -23.75
N PHE A 284 -16.31 -22.46 -24.26
CA PHE A 284 -14.99 -22.17 -23.69
C PHE A 284 -14.71 -20.66 -23.56
N GLY A 285 -15.22 -19.87 -24.51
CA GLY A 285 -15.06 -18.41 -24.53
C GLY A 285 -15.62 -17.71 -23.30
N LEU A 286 -16.64 -18.27 -22.63
CA LEU A 286 -17.29 -17.64 -21.48
C LEU A 286 -16.36 -17.47 -20.28
N PHE A 287 -15.55 -18.48 -19.97
CA PHE A 287 -14.56 -18.40 -18.89
C PHE A 287 -13.56 -17.26 -19.14
N THR A 288 -13.04 -17.18 -20.37
CA THR A 288 -12.08 -16.15 -20.74
C THR A 288 -12.70 -14.77 -20.81
N THR A 289 -13.94 -14.65 -21.29
CA THR A 289 -14.67 -13.37 -21.34
C THR A 289 -14.97 -12.84 -19.95
N HIS A 290 -15.34 -13.71 -19.00
CA HIS A 290 -15.62 -13.30 -17.62
C HIS A 290 -14.35 -12.84 -16.88
N MET A 291 -13.21 -13.47 -17.15
CA MET A 291 -11.93 -13.10 -16.53
C MET A 291 -11.19 -11.96 -17.21
N ALA A 292 -11.52 -11.64 -18.47
CA ALA A 292 -10.85 -10.59 -19.25
C ALA A 292 -10.80 -9.22 -18.53
N PRO A 293 -11.86 -8.73 -17.85
CA PRO A 293 -11.79 -7.49 -17.08
C PRO A 293 -10.76 -7.54 -15.95
N VAL A 294 -10.61 -8.70 -15.28
CA VAL A 294 -9.62 -8.85 -14.20
C VAL A 294 -8.21 -8.81 -14.76
N PHE A 295 -7.94 -9.49 -15.87
CA PHE A 295 -6.64 -9.43 -16.55
C PHE A 295 -6.33 -8.03 -17.07
N ALA A 296 -7.31 -7.33 -17.64
CA ALA A 296 -7.14 -5.96 -18.11
C ALA A 296 -6.79 -4.99 -16.96
N ALA A 297 -7.51 -5.08 -15.84
CA ALA A 297 -7.21 -4.28 -14.64
C ALA A 297 -5.82 -4.61 -14.07
N THR A 298 -5.46 -5.89 -14.03
CA THR A 298 -4.14 -6.37 -13.58
C THR A 298 -3.02 -5.81 -14.45
N ASN A 299 -3.16 -5.85 -15.77
CA ASN A 299 -2.19 -5.27 -16.70
C ASN A 299 -2.06 -3.76 -16.50
N GLN A 300 -3.19 -3.05 -16.38
CA GLN A 300 -3.19 -1.62 -16.10
C GLN A 300 -2.44 -1.29 -14.79
N PHE A 301 -2.64 -2.10 -13.74
CA PHE A 301 -1.96 -1.89 -12.47
C PHE A 301 -0.49 -2.31 -12.50
N ALA A 302 -0.10 -3.23 -13.38
CA ALA A 302 1.30 -3.64 -13.54
C ALA A 302 2.13 -2.57 -14.25
N GLU A 303 1.48 -1.71 -15.05
CA GLU A 303 2.10 -0.55 -15.70
C GLU A 303 2.24 0.66 -14.76
N LEU A 304 1.71 0.59 -13.54
CA LEU A 304 1.84 1.67 -12.57
C LEU A 304 3.31 1.89 -12.20
N SER A 305 3.71 3.15 -12.27
CA SER A 305 5.00 3.62 -11.82
C SER A 305 4.81 4.68 -10.75
N LEU A 306 5.84 4.88 -9.93
CA LEU A 306 5.82 5.94 -8.95
C LEU A 306 5.93 7.30 -9.63
N PRO A 307 5.11 8.29 -9.23
CA PRO A 307 5.23 9.63 -9.76
C PRO A 307 6.56 10.26 -9.37
N ALA A 308 7.06 11.16 -10.22
CA ALA A 308 8.22 11.97 -9.88
C ALA A 308 7.91 12.87 -8.67
N ILE A 309 8.86 12.95 -7.75
CA ILE A 309 8.70 13.70 -6.51
C ILE A 309 9.25 15.10 -6.71
N SER A 310 8.40 16.09 -6.45
CA SER A 310 8.78 17.50 -6.45
C SER A 310 8.78 18.06 -5.03
N THR A 311 9.36 19.25 -4.87
CA THR A 311 9.29 19.98 -3.61
C THR A 311 7.85 20.36 -3.30
N VAL A 312 7.38 19.97 -2.12
CA VAL A 312 6.03 20.25 -1.65
C VAL A 312 5.88 21.76 -1.40
N PRO A 313 4.90 22.43 -2.02
CA PRO A 313 4.61 23.84 -1.75
C PRO A 313 4.25 24.07 -0.28
N THR A 314 4.71 25.17 0.30
CA THR A 314 4.41 25.50 1.70
C THR A 314 4.30 27.00 1.90
N THR A 315 3.46 27.41 2.85
CA THR A 315 3.36 28.77 3.38
C THR A 315 4.01 28.91 4.76
N ASP A 316 4.53 27.82 5.34
CA ASP A 316 5.19 27.82 6.64
C ASP A 316 6.56 28.49 6.54
N LYS A 317 6.67 29.67 7.15
CA LYS A 317 7.91 30.46 7.20
C LYS A 317 9.08 29.69 7.79
N LYS A 318 8.85 28.74 8.70
CA LYS A 318 9.92 27.93 9.30
C LYS A 318 10.50 26.94 8.30
N ILE A 319 9.65 26.28 7.52
CA ILE A 319 10.10 25.36 6.46
C ILE A 319 10.82 26.14 5.36
N ILE A 320 10.29 27.30 4.95
CA ILE A 320 10.94 28.17 3.96
C ILE A 320 12.34 28.58 4.46
N ARG A 321 12.45 29.02 5.72
CA ARG A 321 13.74 29.40 6.31
C ARG A 321 14.70 28.21 6.42
N LEU A 322 14.19 27.02 6.78
CA LEU A 322 14.99 25.81 6.84
C LEU A 322 15.56 25.46 5.46
N ARG A 323 14.72 25.48 4.41
CA ARG A 323 15.15 25.25 3.03
C ARG A 323 16.27 26.21 2.62
N GLN A 324 16.15 27.50 2.96
CA GLN A 324 17.18 28.50 2.68
C GLN A 324 18.52 28.19 3.38
N ILE A 325 18.49 27.92 4.69
CA ILE A 325 19.72 27.62 5.46
C ILE A 325 20.41 26.36 4.93
N VAL A 326 19.62 25.35 4.59
CA VAL A 326 20.12 24.06 4.09
C VAL A 326 20.69 24.21 2.68
N GLU A 327 20.06 25.00 1.81
CA GLU A 327 20.57 25.31 0.46
C GLU A 327 21.87 26.12 0.51
N GLU A 328 21.98 27.07 1.43
CA GLU A 328 23.24 27.77 1.69
C GLU A 328 24.31 26.78 2.16
N TYR A 329 23.98 25.94 3.15
CA TYR A 329 24.91 24.94 3.66
C TYR A 329 25.38 23.97 2.56
N GLN A 330 24.51 23.48 1.67
CA GLN A 330 24.94 22.62 0.56
C GLN A 330 25.94 23.30 -0.38
N ARG A 331 25.72 24.59 -0.69
CA ARG A 331 26.65 25.37 -1.53
C ARG A 331 28.01 25.51 -0.85
N ASP A 332 28.01 25.81 0.45
CA ASP A 332 29.23 25.99 1.23
C ASP A 332 30.00 24.66 1.39
N LEU A 333 29.30 23.55 1.58
CA LEU A 333 29.89 22.21 1.71
C LEU A 333 30.65 21.81 0.44
N THR A 334 30.10 22.12 -0.74
CA THR A 334 30.73 21.81 -2.04
C THR A 334 32.10 22.49 -2.16
N ASN A 335 32.23 23.72 -1.68
CA ASN A 335 33.50 24.46 -1.71
C ASN A 335 34.48 23.94 -0.63
N LEU A 336 33.95 23.48 0.51
CA LEU A 336 34.74 22.96 1.64
C LEU A 336 35.41 21.61 1.35
N GLU A 337 34.84 20.75 0.50
CA GLU A 337 35.44 19.45 0.19
C GLU A 337 36.85 19.56 -0.42
N GLU A 338 37.09 20.60 -1.23
CA GLU A 338 38.39 20.87 -1.85
C GLU A 338 39.38 21.48 -0.85
N GLU A 339 38.91 22.39 0.00
CA GLU A 339 39.73 23.08 1.01
C GLU A 339 40.13 22.17 2.18
N GLU A 340 39.22 21.28 2.64
CA GLU A 340 39.49 20.39 3.77
C GLU A 340 40.59 19.37 3.48
N ARG A 341 40.68 18.87 2.23
CA ARG A 341 41.75 17.95 1.83
C ARG A 341 43.15 18.53 1.98
N THR A 342 43.27 19.86 1.92
CA THR A 342 44.55 20.56 2.08
C THR A 342 44.78 21.03 3.52
N THR A 343 43.71 21.44 4.21
CA THR A 343 43.80 22.07 5.54
C THR A 343 43.77 21.08 6.70
N TYR A 344 43.10 19.93 6.53
CA TYR A 344 42.91 18.91 7.57
C TYR A 344 43.27 17.51 7.06
N PRO A 345 44.56 17.23 6.78
CA PRO A 345 45.00 15.99 6.15
C PRO A 345 44.72 14.73 6.99
N ASP A 346 44.59 14.86 8.32
CA ASP A 346 44.32 13.74 9.23
C ASP A 346 42.82 13.37 9.32
N ARG A 347 41.94 14.16 8.70
CA ARG A 347 40.50 13.84 8.69
C ARG A 347 40.21 12.68 7.76
N LYS A 348 39.38 11.77 8.25
CA LYS A 348 38.91 10.62 7.47
C LYS A 348 38.06 11.10 6.29
N PRO A 349 38.38 10.71 5.04
CA PRO A 349 37.56 11.05 3.87
C PRO A 349 36.09 10.68 4.02
N GLU A 350 35.80 9.61 4.77
CA GLU A 350 34.44 9.14 5.05
C GLU A 350 33.64 10.10 5.93
N ALA A 351 34.29 11.00 6.69
CA ALA A 351 33.62 11.97 7.53
C ALA A 351 32.85 12.99 6.69
N ILE A 352 33.47 13.53 5.63
CA ILE A 352 32.84 14.48 4.70
C ILE A 352 31.63 13.82 4.02
N ILE A 353 31.78 12.59 3.55
CA ILE A 353 30.69 11.83 2.91
C ILE A 353 29.50 11.70 3.87
N LYS A 354 29.75 11.30 5.12
CA LYS A 354 28.68 11.18 6.14
C LYS A 354 28.01 12.51 6.46
N ARG A 355 28.75 13.61 6.54
CA ARG A 355 28.17 14.95 6.75
C ARG A 355 27.27 15.36 5.57
N ARG A 356 27.72 15.10 4.34
CA ARG A 356 26.95 15.34 3.12
C ARG A 356 25.66 14.51 3.10
N ASP A 357 25.76 13.22 3.38
CA ASP A 357 24.62 12.31 3.38
C ASP A 357 23.59 12.71 4.44
N ALA A 358 24.03 13.12 5.64
CA ALA A 358 23.16 13.65 6.69
C ALA A 358 22.50 14.98 6.28
N LEU A 359 23.23 15.87 5.60
CA LEU A 359 22.67 17.11 5.05
C LEU A 359 21.61 16.81 3.96
N GLU A 360 21.87 15.84 3.08
CA GLU A 360 20.90 15.35 2.10
C GLU A 360 19.63 14.81 2.75
N THR A 361 19.73 14.15 3.93
CA THR A 361 18.55 13.77 4.72
C THR A 361 17.73 15.01 5.09
N ILE A 362 18.36 16.05 5.64
CA ILE A 362 17.66 17.27 6.06
C ILE A 362 16.98 17.94 4.87
N VAL A 363 17.66 18.01 3.71
CA VAL A 363 17.11 18.54 2.45
C VAL A 363 15.86 17.77 2.04
N ALA A 364 15.96 16.43 2.00
CA ALA A 364 14.85 15.57 1.60
C ALA A 364 13.63 15.82 2.49
N PHE A 365 13.81 15.87 3.82
CA PHE A 365 12.72 16.15 4.74
C PHE A 365 12.15 17.55 4.58
N ALA A 366 12.98 18.58 4.44
CA ALA A 366 12.54 19.96 4.26
C ALA A 366 11.73 20.14 2.97
N ASN A 367 12.11 19.45 1.89
CA ASN A 367 11.41 19.53 0.61
C ASN A 367 10.11 18.71 0.57
N GLN A 368 9.97 17.69 1.40
CA GLN A 368 8.83 16.76 1.38
C GLN A 368 7.79 17.01 2.49
N HIS A 369 7.86 18.14 3.19
CA HIS A 369 6.92 18.50 4.25
C HIS A 369 6.34 19.90 4.07
N GLU A 370 5.03 20.04 4.29
CA GLU A 370 4.33 21.33 4.30
C GLU A 370 4.58 22.11 5.59
N LYS A 371 4.80 21.42 6.71
CA LYS A 371 4.94 22.00 8.04
C LYS A 371 5.92 21.19 8.88
N LEU A 372 6.45 21.84 9.91
CA LEU A 372 7.38 21.20 10.86
C LEU A 372 6.64 20.15 11.70
N SER A 373 6.87 18.86 11.44
CA SER A 373 6.25 17.74 12.17
C SER A 373 7.18 17.19 13.27
N PRO A 374 6.64 16.51 14.30
CA PRO A 374 7.47 15.83 15.30
C PRO A 374 8.47 14.83 14.70
N LEU A 375 8.04 14.05 13.70
CA LEU A 375 8.90 13.16 12.91
C LEU A 375 10.08 13.93 12.29
N MET A 376 9.77 15.02 11.59
CA MET A 376 10.78 15.84 10.91
C MET A 376 11.77 16.42 11.92
N ILE A 377 11.32 16.91 13.07
CA ILE A 377 12.21 17.40 14.14
C ILE A 377 13.14 16.30 14.63
N SER A 378 12.61 15.10 14.86
CA SER A 378 13.41 13.96 15.34
C SER A 378 14.49 13.56 14.32
N VAL A 379 14.13 13.48 13.04
CA VAL A 379 15.06 13.10 11.98
C VAL A 379 16.12 14.18 11.75
N ILE A 380 15.73 15.46 11.73
CA ILE A 380 16.68 16.57 11.59
C ILE A 380 17.66 16.59 12.76
N ARG A 381 17.18 16.38 14.00
CA ARG A 381 18.07 16.32 15.16
C ARG A 381 19.10 15.20 15.01
N ASN A 382 18.66 13.99 14.65
CA ASN A 382 19.58 12.87 14.42
C ASN A 382 20.60 13.15 13.31
N ALA A 383 20.16 13.79 12.22
CA ALA A 383 21.06 14.17 11.12
C ALA A 383 22.08 15.23 11.57
N VAL A 384 21.68 16.20 12.39
CA VAL A 384 22.60 17.18 12.98
C VAL A 384 23.59 16.50 13.93
N ASP A 385 23.13 15.60 14.80
CA ASP A 385 24.01 14.81 15.69
C ASP A 385 25.02 13.98 14.88
N GLU A 386 24.61 13.45 13.72
CA GLU A 386 25.49 12.74 12.79
C GLU A 386 26.53 13.68 12.17
N ILE A 387 26.15 14.89 11.78
CA ILE A 387 27.10 15.92 11.30
C ILE A 387 28.11 16.26 12.40
N GLU A 388 27.66 16.49 13.64
CA GLU A 388 28.51 16.84 14.79
C GLU A 388 29.52 15.75 15.15
N ARG A 389 29.13 14.47 15.08
CA ARG A 389 30.02 13.33 15.35
C ARG A 389 31.11 13.16 14.28
N ASN A 390 30.89 13.68 13.08
CA ASN A 390 31.84 13.58 11.97
C ASN A 390 32.70 14.84 11.84
N GLU A 391 33.00 15.52 12.95
CA GLU A 391 33.97 16.63 13.05
C GLU A 391 33.70 17.79 12.07
N PRO A 392 32.56 18.48 12.19
CA PRO A 392 32.22 19.59 11.30
C PRO A 392 33.16 20.78 11.51
N THR A 393 33.35 21.61 10.49
CA THR A 393 34.04 22.89 10.64
C THR A 393 33.27 23.85 11.54
N TRP A 394 33.94 24.94 11.96
CA TRP A 394 33.28 26.03 12.69
C TRP A 394 32.10 26.64 11.93
N PHE A 395 32.21 26.73 10.60
CA PHE A 395 31.14 27.22 9.75
C PHE A 395 29.92 26.28 9.78
N GLU A 396 30.16 24.98 9.60
CA GLU A 396 29.13 23.94 9.64
C GLU A 396 28.41 23.89 10.99
N LYS A 397 29.14 24.07 12.10
CA LYS A 397 28.54 24.17 13.45
C LYS A 397 27.54 25.31 13.55
N SER A 398 27.87 26.49 13.02
CA SER A 398 26.94 27.64 12.99
C SER A 398 25.67 27.34 12.19
N ARG A 399 25.79 26.61 11.07
CA ARG A 399 24.63 26.17 10.27
C ARG A 399 23.77 25.14 11.02
N CYS A 400 24.39 24.17 11.67
CA CYS A 400 23.71 23.17 12.49
C CYS A 400 22.90 23.83 13.63
N GLU A 401 23.48 24.82 14.30
CA GLU A 401 22.77 25.61 15.33
C GLU A 401 21.53 26.31 14.77
N GLN A 402 21.65 26.97 13.60
CA GLN A 402 20.51 27.65 12.97
C GLN A 402 19.38 26.66 12.58
N ILE A 403 19.75 25.46 12.12
CA ILE A 403 18.81 24.38 11.80
C ILE A 403 18.08 23.92 13.08
N LEU A 404 18.82 23.70 14.17
CA LEU A 404 18.26 23.29 15.46
C LEU A 404 17.39 24.38 16.09
N ASP A 405 17.71 25.67 15.92
CA ASP A 405 16.89 26.78 16.40
C ASP A 405 15.51 26.79 15.75
N ILE A 406 15.42 26.46 14.45
CA ILE A 406 14.13 26.30 13.77
C ILE A 406 13.35 25.12 14.36
N CYS A 407 14.04 24.02 14.65
CA CYS A 407 13.44 22.80 15.19
C CYS A 407 12.97 22.93 16.65
N THR A 408 13.62 23.80 17.43
CA THR A 408 13.40 23.94 18.87
C THR A 408 12.73 25.26 19.28
N LEU A 409 12.24 26.06 18.31
CA LEU A 409 11.69 27.40 18.55
C LEU A 409 12.68 28.36 19.25
N GLY A 410 13.97 28.21 18.99
CA GLY A 410 15.04 28.99 19.63
C GLY A 410 15.39 28.52 21.05
N PHE A 411 14.89 27.36 21.49
CA PHE A 411 15.29 26.79 22.77
C PHE A 411 16.74 26.29 22.76
N SER A 412 17.33 25.95 21.61
CA SER A 412 18.79 25.71 21.52
C SER A 412 19.61 26.96 21.81
N LEU A 413 19.21 28.13 21.29
CA LEU A 413 19.76 29.43 21.67
C LEU A 413 19.64 29.70 23.19
N PHE A 414 18.49 29.35 23.78
CA PHE A 414 18.28 29.46 25.24
C PHE A 414 19.12 28.47 26.04
N LEU A 415 19.22 27.20 25.64
CA LEU A 415 20.08 26.20 26.26
C LEU A 415 21.55 26.60 26.15
N ARG A 416 21.98 27.14 25.01
CA ARG A 416 23.32 27.73 24.87
C ARG A 416 23.49 28.89 25.84
N TRP A 417 22.53 29.81 25.95
CA TRP A 417 22.61 30.92 26.91
C TRP A 417 22.66 30.45 28.37
N CYS A 418 21.91 29.40 28.72
CA CYS A 418 21.90 28.82 30.06
C CYS A 418 23.16 27.97 30.37
N PHE A 419 23.70 27.23 29.39
CA PHE A 419 24.75 26.23 29.60
C PHE A 419 26.14 26.60 29.04
N THR A 420 26.28 27.64 28.20
CA THR A 420 27.60 28.25 27.89
C THR A 420 28.12 29.14 29.01
N SER A 421 27.35 29.29 30.09
CA SER A 421 27.86 29.82 31.37
C SER A 421 28.87 28.88 32.04
N GLN A 422 28.97 27.61 31.61
CA GLN A 422 30.05 26.71 32.03
C GLN A 422 31.24 26.82 31.07
N GLN A 423 32.19 27.67 31.50
CA GLN A 423 33.61 27.77 31.13
C GLN A 423 34.04 27.14 29.79
N ASN A 424 34.14 28.01 28.79
CA ASN A 424 34.87 27.74 27.56
C ASN A 424 36.38 27.83 27.87
N SER A 425 37.04 26.70 28.11
CA SER A 425 38.49 26.62 28.46
C SER A 425 39.40 27.26 27.39
N ALA A 426 38.93 27.35 26.14
CA ALA A 426 39.60 28.08 25.07
C ALA A 426 39.61 29.61 25.29
N ARG A 427 38.58 30.17 25.95
CA ARG A 427 38.48 31.59 26.27
C ARG A 427 39.36 31.97 27.47
N GLU A 428 39.50 31.08 28.46
CA GLU A 428 40.48 31.23 29.54
C GLU A 428 41.91 31.16 29.02
N ARG A 429 42.22 30.22 28.10
CA ARG A 429 43.54 30.17 27.43
C ARG A 429 43.83 31.42 26.60
N LEU A 430 42.87 31.93 25.85
CA LEU A 430 43.00 33.21 25.13
C LEU A 430 43.16 34.40 26.08
N HIS A 431 42.50 34.40 27.24
CA HIS A 431 42.68 35.45 28.24
C HIS A 431 44.03 35.36 28.98
N GLN A 432 44.57 34.17 29.22
CA GLN A 432 45.91 33.98 29.78
C GLN A 432 46.99 34.45 28.79
N VAL A 433 46.86 34.10 27.51
CA VAL A 433 47.75 34.58 26.44
C VAL A 433 47.62 36.10 26.24
N ALA A 434 46.42 36.66 26.31
CA ALA A 434 46.19 38.11 26.20
C ALA A 434 46.64 38.91 27.44
N LYS A 435 46.78 38.26 28.61
CA LYS A 435 47.33 38.88 29.84
C LYS A 435 48.84 38.72 29.98
N GLY A 436 49.50 38.01 29.05
CA GLY A 436 50.95 37.80 29.08
C GLY A 436 51.41 36.81 30.15
N GLU A 437 50.50 36.00 30.72
CA GLU A 437 50.87 34.89 31.61
C GLU A 437 51.26 33.70 30.72
N ILE A 438 52.55 33.66 30.34
CA ILE A 438 53.17 32.47 29.76
C ILE A 438 53.16 31.39 30.85
N PRO A 439 52.66 30.16 30.59
CA PRO A 439 52.87 29.07 31.52
C PRO A 439 54.38 28.84 31.64
N GLU A 440 54.93 28.94 32.85
CA GLU A 440 56.33 28.58 33.08
C GLU A 440 56.55 27.14 32.60
N ASP A 441 57.48 26.98 31.66
CA ASP A 441 58.06 25.69 31.31
C ASP A 441 58.62 25.08 32.60
N GLU A 442 58.03 23.98 33.06
CA GLU A 442 58.69 23.08 34.01
C GLU A 442 59.85 22.38 33.27
N ASN A 443 60.99 23.06 33.22
CA ASN A 443 62.27 22.41 33.02
C ASN A 443 62.90 22.19 34.41
N PRO A 444 63.24 20.94 34.78
CA PRO A 444 63.71 20.63 36.12
C PRO A 444 65.21 20.89 36.22
N GLU A 445 65.62 21.91 36.98
CA GLU A 445 67.00 22.00 37.46
C GLU A 445 67.07 22.17 38.99
N ASP A 446 67.55 21.08 39.59
CA ASP A 446 68.71 21.06 40.49
C ASP A 446 68.69 21.96 41.73
N GLY A 447 68.51 21.32 42.88
CA GLY A 447 68.61 21.93 44.20
C GLY A 447 69.43 21.06 45.14
N SER A 448 70.76 21.15 45.04
CA SER A 448 71.69 20.76 46.10
C SER A 448 71.45 21.59 47.37
N PRO A 449 71.43 20.99 48.57
CA PRO A 449 71.62 21.70 49.83
C PRO A 449 73.01 21.39 50.42
N ASP A 450 73.75 22.45 50.72
CA ASP A 450 75.06 22.40 51.35
C ASP A 450 74.97 22.51 52.89
N LYS A 451 75.99 21.95 53.55
CA LYS A 451 76.40 22.04 54.98
C LYS A 451 75.87 21.05 56.05
N LYS A 452 76.73 20.06 56.31
CA LYS A 452 77.48 19.78 57.56
C LYS A 452 76.71 19.73 58.89
N ASP A 453 76.67 18.55 59.51
CA ASP A 453 77.64 18.16 60.56
C ASP A 453 77.47 16.67 60.91
N ALA A 454 78.60 15.96 61.03
CA ALA A 454 78.70 14.67 61.72
C ALA A 454 78.99 14.95 63.21
N PRO A 455 78.70 14.05 64.18
CA PRO A 455 79.47 12.80 64.26
C PRO A 455 78.74 11.57 64.86
N GLY A 456 79.32 10.38 64.63
CA GLY A 456 79.47 9.33 65.64
C GLY A 456 78.65 8.05 65.49
N ASN A 457 79.13 7.08 64.72
CA ASN A 457 79.83 5.87 65.19
C ASN A 457 80.12 4.90 64.04
#